data_AF-A0A535PY07-F1
#
_entry.id   AF-A0A535PY07-F1
#
_cell.length_a   1.000
_cell.length_b   1.000
_cell.length_c   1.000
_cell.angle_alpha   90.00
_cell.angle_beta   90.00
_cell.angle_gamma   90.00
#
_symmetry.space_group_name_H-M   'P 1'
#
loop_
_entity.id
_entity.type
_entity.pdbx_description
1 polymer ?
#
loop_
_entity_poly.entity_id
_entity_poly.type
_entity_poly.pdbx_seq_one_letter_code
_entity_poly.pdbx_strand_id
1 'polypeptide(L)'
;MPDPDQLADRAFRAAEYDFSRLMDLPEALLSRGDRHGVRLLIAPTRALPDGALDAILSWRLGQYLLTRFYDADVVAAQNMVREDAKGVHDGDIHGLAIDSDGGLLTYLTLKQPDGLNGHAYGSRERPDFPCEEVHGRGWQDCIVGASDVAADECWELARFVTDQRRREDPLIHRGALEIALVAARLACRPAYATRVKLVTGDLDPDIALRNLRYFFVPVATFAPHHVSLADGHPLRPRYADHATAPFLANVADIDWATFVRWSDIDLALNSGEEETYLRFLLLRQFVSVKESSLKLPNQPQQESQYPVDALTSASSLGASNALWRSATSGAIPWQALTLGPGEPLPRDRVCWIVEGFAQALTYRPEGLAHLAGIGPEVCFVPHESMAASIAALDAAMPLRVLTTSREDFETFWRQRQALFETTSEKLYGMSEIVRVATA
;
A
#
# COMPACT_ATOMS: atom_id res chain seq x y z
N MET A 1 32.07 -2.75 -17.50
CA MET A 1 30.66 -2.77 -17.06
C MET A 1 29.99 -1.54 -17.64
N PRO A 2 28.85 -1.69 -18.32
CA PRO A 2 28.05 -0.58 -18.82
C PRO A 2 27.53 0.25 -17.65
N ASP A 3 27.43 1.55 -17.88
CA ASP A 3 26.94 2.52 -16.90
C ASP A 3 25.40 2.50 -16.87
N PRO A 4 24.76 2.12 -15.74
CA PRO A 4 23.31 2.09 -15.63
C PRO A 4 22.64 3.43 -15.96
N ASP A 5 23.29 4.55 -15.61
CA ASP A 5 22.72 5.88 -15.83
C ASP A 5 22.65 6.21 -17.33
N GLN A 6 23.67 5.83 -18.11
CA GLN A 6 23.67 6.00 -19.57
C GLN A 6 22.64 5.11 -20.26
N LEU A 7 22.44 3.89 -19.78
CA LEU A 7 21.40 2.99 -20.27
C LEU A 7 20.00 3.53 -19.94
N ALA A 8 19.83 4.07 -18.73
CA ALA A 8 18.58 4.69 -18.30
C ALA A 8 18.25 5.92 -19.17
N ASP A 9 19.22 6.80 -19.43
CA ASP A 9 19.06 7.95 -20.32
C ASP A 9 18.63 7.54 -21.74
N ARG A 10 19.16 6.43 -22.26
CA ARG A 10 18.72 5.89 -23.55
C ARG A 10 17.28 5.42 -23.52
N ALA A 11 16.87 4.74 -22.46
CA ALA A 11 15.49 4.33 -22.26
C ALA A 11 14.55 5.53 -22.08
N PHE A 12 14.98 6.58 -21.36
CA PHE A 12 14.18 7.80 -21.18
C PHE A 12 14.00 8.60 -22.48
N ARG A 13 15.00 8.63 -23.38
CA ARG A 13 14.81 9.20 -24.73
C ARG A 13 13.78 8.42 -25.54
N ALA A 14 13.79 7.09 -25.44
CA ALA A 14 12.78 6.25 -26.08
C ALA A 14 11.38 6.38 -25.42
N ALA A 15 11.33 6.92 -24.20
CA ALA A 15 10.11 7.16 -23.45
C ALA A 15 9.49 8.55 -23.66
N GLU A 16 10.07 9.40 -24.52
CA GLU A 16 9.56 10.74 -24.80
C GLU A 16 8.16 10.65 -25.42
N TYR A 17 7.15 10.95 -24.61
CA TYR A 17 5.75 10.93 -24.99
C TYR A 17 4.97 11.94 -24.13
N ASP A 18 4.06 12.68 -24.75
CA ASP A 18 3.14 13.58 -24.06
C ASP A 18 1.91 12.80 -23.59
N PHE A 19 1.97 12.29 -22.35
CA PHE A 19 0.91 11.45 -21.78
C PHE A 19 -0.39 12.22 -21.52
N SER A 20 -0.36 13.56 -21.54
CA SER A 20 -1.59 14.36 -21.39
C SER A 20 -2.58 14.15 -22.54
N ARG A 21 -2.10 13.68 -23.70
CA ARG A 21 -2.94 13.33 -24.85
C ARG A 21 -3.84 12.12 -24.61
N LEU A 22 -3.56 11.33 -23.58
CA LEU A 22 -4.34 10.14 -23.24
C LEU A 22 -5.54 10.46 -22.33
N MET A 23 -5.68 11.70 -21.87
CA MET A 23 -6.72 12.07 -20.90
C MET A 23 -8.15 11.92 -21.45
N ASP A 24 -8.31 11.95 -22.78
CA ASP A 24 -9.58 11.83 -23.50
C ASP A 24 -9.79 10.45 -24.16
N LEU A 25 -9.06 9.41 -23.72
CA LEU A 25 -9.24 8.06 -24.26
C LEU A 25 -10.69 7.55 -24.04
N PRO A 26 -11.43 7.17 -25.10
CA PRO A 26 -12.83 6.74 -24.98
C PRO A 26 -13.03 5.50 -24.10
N GLU A 27 -12.05 4.61 -24.06
CA GLU A 27 -12.08 3.35 -23.29
C GLU A 27 -11.34 3.45 -21.94
N ALA A 28 -11.02 4.66 -21.48
CA ALA A 28 -10.48 4.85 -20.13
C ALA A 28 -11.48 4.36 -19.08
N LEU A 29 -11.01 3.53 -18.14
CA LEU A 29 -11.79 3.11 -16.96
C LEU A 29 -11.99 4.27 -15.99
N LEU A 30 -11.01 5.19 -15.98
CA LEU A 30 -11.06 6.43 -15.21
C LEU A 30 -10.15 7.48 -15.85
N SER A 31 -10.64 8.70 -15.94
CA SER A 31 -9.84 9.88 -16.24
C SER A 31 -10.20 10.95 -15.21
N ARG A 32 -9.18 11.64 -14.68
CA ARG A 32 -9.36 12.77 -13.79
C ARG A 32 -8.43 13.90 -14.22
N GLY A 33 -9.03 15.08 -14.41
CA GLY A 33 -8.31 16.30 -14.73
C GLY A 33 -7.30 16.71 -13.65
N ASP A 34 -6.62 17.82 -13.92
CA ASP A 34 -5.58 18.34 -13.05
C ASP A 34 -6.10 18.59 -11.64
N ARG A 35 -5.42 17.99 -10.65
CA ARG A 35 -5.63 18.27 -9.24
C ARG A 35 -4.29 18.62 -8.60
N HIS A 36 -4.00 19.92 -8.57
CA HIS A 36 -2.75 20.49 -8.07
C HIS A 36 -1.54 19.86 -8.76
N GLY A 37 -1.53 19.90 -10.11
CA GLY A 37 -0.42 19.43 -10.93
C GLY A 37 -0.39 17.94 -11.22
N VAL A 38 -1.38 17.16 -10.75
CA VAL A 38 -1.48 15.72 -11.05
C VAL A 38 -2.78 15.41 -11.77
N ARG A 39 -2.65 14.86 -12.98
CA ARG A 39 -3.72 14.21 -13.75
C ARG A 39 -3.63 12.70 -13.56
N LEU A 40 -4.77 12.02 -13.61
CA LEU A 40 -4.81 10.55 -13.50
C LEU A 40 -5.55 9.92 -14.66
N LEU A 41 -4.98 8.82 -15.15
CA LEU A 41 -5.60 7.95 -16.12
C LEU A 41 -5.52 6.50 -15.64
N ILE A 42 -6.61 5.75 -15.79
CA ILE A 42 -6.62 4.30 -15.71
C ILE A 42 -7.27 3.76 -16.98
N ALA A 43 -6.56 2.94 -17.75
CA ALA A 43 -7.02 2.40 -19.01
C ALA A 43 -6.50 0.98 -19.24
N PRO A 44 -7.25 0.11 -19.94
CA PRO A 44 -6.74 -1.19 -20.36
C PRO A 44 -5.71 -1.03 -21.49
N THR A 45 -4.80 -2.00 -21.67
CA THR A 45 -3.77 -1.99 -22.74
C THR A 45 -4.38 -1.72 -24.11
N ARG A 46 -5.49 -2.41 -24.44
CA ARG A 46 -6.17 -2.27 -25.74
C ARG A 46 -6.66 -0.85 -26.06
N ALA A 47 -6.78 0.01 -25.04
CA ALA A 47 -7.17 1.41 -25.21
C ALA A 47 -5.96 2.33 -25.42
N LEU A 48 -4.74 1.86 -25.12
CA LEU A 48 -3.52 2.64 -25.28
C LEU A 48 -3.01 2.57 -26.71
N PRO A 49 -2.62 3.70 -27.33
CA PRO A 49 -1.89 3.68 -28.58
C PRO A 49 -0.54 2.97 -28.42
N ASP A 50 -0.08 2.24 -29.45
CA ASP A 50 1.21 1.53 -29.43
C ASP A 50 2.38 2.40 -28.98
N GLY A 51 2.44 3.65 -29.47
CA GLY A 51 3.48 4.61 -29.09
C GLY A 51 3.46 5.00 -27.61
N ALA A 52 2.28 5.03 -26.98
CA ALA A 52 2.14 5.28 -25.55
C ALA A 52 2.59 4.07 -24.74
N LEU A 53 2.21 2.86 -25.16
CA LEU A 53 2.65 1.62 -24.50
C LEU A 53 4.17 1.46 -24.59
N ASP A 54 4.75 1.67 -25.77
CA ASP A 54 6.20 1.64 -25.99
C ASP A 54 6.93 2.65 -25.10
N ALA A 55 6.38 3.87 -24.96
CA ALA A 55 6.94 4.89 -24.08
C ALA A 55 6.86 4.49 -22.60
N ILE A 56 5.77 3.86 -22.14
CA ILE A 56 5.62 3.32 -20.78
C ILE A 56 6.68 2.25 -20.51
N LEU A 57 6.85 1.28 -21.41
CA LEU A 57 7.82 0.19 -21.26
C LEU A 57 9.27 0.70 -21.27
N SER A 58 9.54 1.76 -22.04
CA SER A 58 10.83 2.45 -22.05
C SER A 58 11.06 3.22 -20.75
N TRP A 59 10.06 3.97 -20.28
CA TRP A 59 10.12 4.75 -19.04
C TRP A 59 10.41 3.83 -17.86
N ARG A 60 9.67 2.73 -17.73
CA ARG A 60 9.84 1.74 -16.66
C ARG A 60 11.24 1.13 -16.66
N LEU A 61 11.77 0.73 -17.81
CA LEU A 61 13.15 0.23 -17.92
C LEU A 61 14.15 1.25 -17.38
N GLY A 62 14.01 2.52 -17.77
CA GLY A 62 14.85 3.61 -17.26
C GLY A 62 14.77 3.73 -15.74
N GLN A 63 13.56 3.70 -15.17
CA GLN A 63 13.39 3.75 -13.71
C GLN A 63 14.04 2.56 -13.00
N TYR A 64 13.88 1.35 -13.54
CA TYR A 64 14.46 0.15 -12.92
C TYR A 64 15.98 0.04 -13.04
N LEU A 65 16.58 0.66 -14.06
CA LEU A 65 18.04 0.82 -14.13
C LEU A 65 18.54 1.76 -13.04
N LEU A 66 17.85 2.88 -12.80
CA LEU A 66 18.18 3.83 -11.73
C LEU A 66 18.00 3.25 -10.32
N THR A 67 17.14 2.23 -10.14
CA THR A 67 17.00 1.49 -8.88
C THR A 67 17.85 0.21 -8.81
N ARG A 68 18.62 -0.10 -9.86
CA ARG A 68 19.41 -1.34 -10.00
C ARG A 68 18.59 -2.62 -9.91
N PHE A 69 17.29 -2.54 -10.23
CA PHE A 69 16.43 -3.72 -10.32
C PHE A 69 16.71 -4.54 -11.59
N TYR A 70 17.23 -3.88 -12.63
CA TYR A 70 17.67 -4.52 -13.87
C TYR A 70 19.18 -4.69 -13.91
N ASP A 71 19.63 -5.83 -14.41
CA ASP A 71 21.03 -6.13 -14.73
C ASP A 71 21.47 -5.30 -15.95
N ALA A 72 22.39 -4.37 -15.72
CA ALA A 72 22.91 -3.47 -16.75
C ALA A 72 23.71 -4.21 -17.84
N ASP A 73 24.42 -5.29 -17.50
CA ASP A 73 25.17 -6.09 -18.46
C ASP A 73 24.21 -6.81 -19.42
N VAL A 74 23.12 -7.39 -18.90
CA VAL A 74 22.08 -8.03 -19.71
C VAL A 74 21.38 -7.01 -20.62
N VAL A 75 20.98 -5.86 -20.06
CA VAL A 75 20.33 -4.77 -20.81
C VAL A 75 21.22 -4.25 -21.95
N ALA A 76 22.52 -4.10 -21.69
CA ALA A 76 23.48 -3.66 -22.70
C ALA A 76 23.68 -4.74 -23.79
N ALA A 77 23.90 -5.99 -23.39
CA ALA A 77 24.14 -7.11 -24.31
C ALA A 77 22.95 -7.37 -25.24
N GLN A 78 21.72 -7.20 -24.74
CA GLN A 78 20.49 -7.34 -25.51
C GLN A 78 20.06 -6.04 -26.22
N ASN A 79 20.84 -4.96 -26.07
CA ASN A 79 20.55 -3.63 -26.60
C ASN A 79 19.11 -3.15 -26.27
N MET A 80 18.65 -3.43 -25.04
CA MET A 80 17.30 -3.09 -24.63
C MET A 80 17.14 -1.58 -24.49
N VAL A 81 16.04 -1.06 -25.04
CA VAL A 81 15.59 0.33 -24.87
C VAL A 81 14.22 0.41 -24.18
N ARG A 82 13.54 -0.73 -24.05
CA ARG A 82 12.26 -0.93 -23.36
C ARG A 82 12.15 -2.36 -22.84
N GLU A 83 11.25 -2.58 -21.89
CA GLU A 83 10.84 -3.93 -21.50
C GLU A 83 10.15 -4.69 -22.65
N ASP A 84 10.19 -6.03 -22.63
CA ASP A 84 9.55 -6.86 -23.65
C ASP A 84 8.02 -6.73 -23.58
N ALA A 85 7.40 -6.40 -24.71
CA ALA A 85 5.96 -6.25 -24.83
C ALA A 85 5.21 -7.59 -24.82
N LYS A 86 5.90 -8.73 -25.01
CA LYS A 86 5.27 -10.07 -24.98
C LYS A 86 4.58 -10.40 -23.67
N GLY A 87 5.01 -9.77 -22.57
CA GLY A 87 4.40 -9.92 -21.25
C GLY A 87 3.30 -8.91 -20.96
N VAL A 88 2.79 -8.19 -21.96
CA VAL A 88 1.68 -7.24 -21.83
C VAL A 88 0.46 -7.81 -22.55
N HIS A 89 -0.63 -8.00 -21.81
CA HIS A 89 -1.88 -8.52 -22.36
C HIS A 89 -2.86 -7.39 -22.65
N ASP A 90 -3.75 -7.56 -23.64
CA ASP A 90 -4.79 -6.56 -23.99
C ASP A 90 -5.73 -6.20 -22.82
N GLY A 91 -5.82 -7.11 -21.85
CA GLY A 91 -6.60 -6.98 -20.63
C GLY A 91 -5.88 -6.32 -19.45
N ASP A 92 -4.56 -6.15 -19.51
CA ASP A 92 -3.81 -5.49 -18.45
C ASP A 92 -4.34 -4.06 -18.25
N ILE A 93 -4.41 -3.62 -16.99
CA ILE A 93 -4.91 -2.28 -16.64
C ILE A 93 -3.73 -1.43 -16.22
N HIS A 94 -3.54 -0.31 -16.91
CA HIS A 94 -2.48 0.65 -16.64
C HIS A 94 -3.03 1.83 -15.87
N GLY A 95 -2.38 2.17 -14.76
CA GLY A 95 -2.57 3.43 -14.06
C GLY A 95 -1.42 4.39 -14.36
N LEU A 96 -1.74 5.66 -14.60
CA LEU A 96 -0.76 6.70 -14.90
C LEU A 96 -1.08 7.94 -14.06
N ALA A 97 -0.10 8.42 -13.30
CA ALA A 97 -0.08 9.77 -12.74
C ALA A 97 0.80 10.65 -13.61
N ILE A 98 0.21 11.71 -14.14
CA ILE A 98 0.80 12.56 -15.19
C ILE A 98 0.88 13.99 -14.65
N ASP A 99 1.99 14.68 -14.88
CA ASP A 99 2.13 16.09 -14.52
C ASP A 99 1.48 17.05 -15.53
N SER A 100 1.55 18.35 -15.25
CA SER A 100 1.00 19.38 -16.13
C SER A 100 1.62 19.39 -17.53
N ASP A 101 2.88 18.98 -17.64
CA ASP A 101 3.69 19.00 -18.86
C ASP A 101 3.55 17.69 -19.68
N GLY A 102 2.76 16.74 -19.18
CA GLY A 102 2.52 15.46 -19.83
C GLY A 102 3.54 14.38 -19.49
N GLY A 103 4.43 14.60 -18.52
CA GLY A 103 5.39 13.62 -18.04
C GLY A 103 4.78 12.63 -17.05
N LEU A 104 5.29 11.38 -17.03
CA LEU A 104 4.89 10.38 -16.03
C LEU A 104 5.58 10.62 -14.69
N LEU A 105 4.77 10.77 -13.64
CA LEU A 105 5.19 10.86 -12.25
C LEU A 105 5.22 9.48 -11.58
N THR A 106 4.19 8.68 -11.83
CA THR A 106 4.02 7.35 -11.24
C THR A 106 3.22 6.46 -12.18
N TYR A 107 3.58 5.19 -12.21
CA TYR A 107 2.90 4.16 -12.97
C TYR A 107 2.61 2.95 -12.08
N LEU A 108 1.50 2.27 -12.35
CA LEU A 108 1.23 0.93 -11.85
C LEU A 108 0.51 0.10 -12.91
N THR A 109 0.51 -1.22 -12.77
CA THR A 109 -0.25 -2.10 -13.63
C THR A 109 -0.99 -3.15 -12.81
N LEU A 110 -2.21 -3.48 -13.21
CA LEU A 110 -2.89 -4.70 -12.77
C LEU A 110 -2.83 -5.70 -13.93
N LYS A 111 -2.45 -6.94 -13.64
CA LYS A 111 -2.25 -7.99 -14.64
C LYS A 111 -3.12 -9.20 -14.37
N GLN A 112 -3.49 -9.87 -15.45
CA GLN A 112 -4.07 -11.21 -15.39
C GLN A 112 -3.44 -12.08 -16.46
N PRO A 113 -2.88 -13.25 -16.11
CA PRO A 113 -2.52 -14.27 -17.08
C PRO A 113 -3.69 -14.64 -18.00
N ASP A 114 -3.39 -14.92 -19.27
CA ASP A 114 -4.37 -15.51 -20.18
C ASP A 114 -4.71 -16.94 -19.74
N GLY A 115 -5.97 -17.37 -19.95
CA GLY A 115 -6.38 -18.76 -19.71
C GLY A 115 -6.78 -19.08 -18.26
N LEU A 116 -7.08 -18.07 -17.43
CA LEU A 116 -7.58 -18.29 -16.07
C LEU A 116 -9.04 -18.75 -16.00
N ASN A 117 -9.84 -18.48 -17.03
CA ASN A 117 -11.27 -18.78 -17.07
C ASN A 117 -11.54 -20.27 -16.81
N GLY A 118 -12.45 -20.55 -15.87
CA GLY A 118 -12.82 -21.91 -15.50
C GLY A 118 -11.90 -22.57 -14.47
N HIS A 119 -10.83 -21.91 -14.05
CA HIS A 119 -9.98 -22.36 -12.95
C HIS A 119 -10.28 -21.61 -11.66
N ALA A 120 -10.07 -22.29 -10.53
CA ALA A 120 -10.01 -21.65 -9.22
C ALA A 120 -8.58 -21.17 -8.91
N TYR A 121 -8.44 -20.15 -8.07
CA TYR A 121 -7.16 -19.57 -7.68
C TYR A 121 -6.24 -20.59 -7.00
N GLY A 122 -6.77 -21.54 -6.24
CA GLY A 122 -5.98 -22.62 -5.63
C GLY A 122 -5.62 -23.77 -6.59
N SER A 123 -6.12 -23.76 -7.83
CA SER A 123 -5.87 -24.85 -8.78
C SER A 123 -4.38 -24.91 -9.16
N ARG A 124 -3.81 -26.12 -9.24
CA ARG A 124 -2.45 -26.32 -9.76
C ARG A 124 -2.38 -26.31 -11.29
N GLU A 125 -3.53 -26.42 -11.96
CA GLU A 125 -3.61 -26.52 -13.43
C GLU A 125 -3.79 -25.16 -14.12
N ARG A 126 -4.14 -24.10 -13.37
CA ARG A 126 -4.24 -22.75 -13.95
C ARG A 126 -2.85 -22.21 -14.34
N PRO A 127 -2.78 -21.25 -15.27
CA PRO A 127 -1.60 -20.43 -15.51
C PRO A 127 -1.05 -19.74 -14.24
N ASP A 128 0.28 -19.55 -14.19
CA ASP A 128 0.96 -18.83 -13.11
C ASP A 128 0.67 -17.32 -13.20
N PHE A 129 0.45 -16.68 -12.05
CA PHE A 129 0.59 -15.23 -11.95
C PHE A 129 2.08 -14.86 -12.01
N PRO A 130 2.48 -13.70 -12.56
CA PRO A 130 3.90 -13.34 -12.68
C PRO A 130 4.70 -13.42 -11.37
N CYS A 131 4.11 -13.10 -10.22
CA CYS A 131 4.77 -13.27 -8.92
C CYS A 131 5.04 -14.75 -8.56
N GLU A 132 4.21 -15.68 -9.05
CA GLU A 132 4.36 -17.12 -8.85
C GLU A 132 5.46 -17.71 -9.72
N GLU A 133 5.76 -17.11 -10.88
CA GLU A 133 6.93 -17.49 -11.70
C GLU A 133 8.24 -17.31 -10.91
N VAL A 134 8.28 -16.32 -10.01
CA VAL A 134 9.44 -16.03 -9.16
C VAL A 134 9.41 -16.82 -7.85
N HIS A 135 8.25 -16.81 -7.18
CA HIS A 135 8.11 -17.32 -5.82
C HIS A 135 7.64 -18.77 -5.72
N GLY A 136 7.25 -19.37 -6.85
CA GLY A 136 6.46 -20.59 -6.88
C GLY A 136 5.07 -20.37 -6.24
N ARG A 137 4.33 -21.47 -6.05
CA ARG A 137 3.00 -21.46 -5.40
C ARG A 137 2.96 -22.05 -4.00
N GLY A 138 4.09 -22.53 -3.47
CA GLY A 138 4.11 -23.24 -2.18
C GLY A 138 3.61 -22.39 -1.00
N TRP A 139 3.73 -21.07 -1.07
CA TRP A 139 3.21 -20.14 -0.07
C TRP A 139 1.68 -20.13 0.01
N GLN A 140 0.99 -20.60 -1.04
CA GLN A 140 -0.47 -20.65 -1.08
C GLN A 140 -1.08 -21.72 -0.18
N ASP A 141 -0.30 -22.73 0.21
CA ASP A 141 -0.73 -23.74 1.17
C ASP A 141 -1.01 -23.13 2.57
N CYS A 142 -0.54 -21.90 2.82
CA CYS A 142 -0.75 -21.16 4.05
C CYS A 142 -1.95 -20.18 3.99
N ILE A 143 -2.67 -20.14 2.87
CA ILE A 143 -3.80 -19.22 2.65
C ILE A 143 -5.11 -19.90 3.05
N VAL A 144 -6.01 -19.14 3.68
CA VAL A 144 -7.37 -19.59 3.99
C VAL A 144 -8.39 -18.81 3.19
N GLY A 145 -9.40 -19.51 2.66
CA GLY A 145 -10.58 -18.90 2.04
C GLY A 145 -10.38 -18.31 0.65
N ALA A 146 -9.17 -18.39 0.06
CA ALA A 146 -8.90 -17.92 -1.30
C ALA A 146 -8.97 -19.01 -2.38
N SER A 147 -8.79 -20.28 -2.01
CA SER A 147 -8.55 -21.37 -2.97
C SER A 147 -9.69 -21.58 -3.97
N ASP A 148 -10.93 -21.33 -3.55
CA ASP A 148 -12.14 -21.53 -4.36
C ASP A 148 -12.57 -20.28 -5.15
N VAL A 149 -11.89 -19.15 -4.97
CA VAL A 149 -12.17 -17.93 -5.74
C VAL A 149 -11.82 -18.19 -7.21
N ALA A 150 -12.65 -17.74 -8.15
CA ALA A 150 -12.37 -17.89 -9.56
C ALA A 150 -11.07 -17.16 -9.91
N ALA A 151 -10.17 -17.81 -10.66
CA ALA A 151 -8.83 -17.28 -10.88
C ALA A 151 -8.86 -15.98 -11.71
N ASP A 152 -9.84 -15.84 -12.60
CA ASP A 152 -10.14 -14.63 -13.39
C ASP A 152 -10.78 -13.49 -12.55
N GLU A 153 -11.06 -13.72 -11.27
CA GLU A 153 -11.42 -12.68 -10.29
C GLU A 153 -10.22 -12.23 -9.43
N CYS A 154 -9.03 -12.80 -9.66
CA CYS A 154 -7.77 -12.41 -9.02
C CYS A 154 -6.91 -11.59 -9.98
N TRP A 155 -6.40 -10.46 -9.52
CA TRP A 155 -5.52 -9.57 -10.29
C TRP A 155 -4.16 -9.44 -9.62
N GLU A 156 -3.09 -9.44 -10.40
CA GLU A 156 -1.77 -9.12 -9.85
C GLU A 156 -1.53 -7.62 -9.87
N LEU A 157 -1.26 -7.01 -8.71
CA LEU A 157 -0.74 -5.66 -8.63
C LEU A 157 0.77 -5.70 -8.87
N ALA A 158 1.21 -5.09 -9.98
CA ALA A 158 2.59 -5.10 -10.38
C ALA A 158 3.09 -3.69 -10.76
N ARG A 159 4.43 -3.57 -10.82
CA ARG A 159 5.12 -2.43 -11.44
C ARG A 159 4.71 -1.06 -10.88
N PHE A 160 4.45 -0.96 -9.58
CA PHE A 160 4.30 0.34 -8.93
C PHE A 160 5.65 1.04 -8.88
N VAL A 161 5.84 2.08 -9.70
CA VAL A 161 7.12 2.78 -9.86
C VAL A 161 6.91 4.28 -10.01
N THR A 162 7.76 5.06 -9.34
CA THR A 162 7.78 6.53 -9.39
C THR A 162 8.98 7.05 -10.18
N ASP A 163 8.94 8.29 -10.67
CA ASP A 163 10.07 8.90 -11.38
C ASP A 163 11.27 9.13 -10.45
N GLN A 164 12.30 8.31 -10.61
CA GLN A 164 13.52 8.32 -9.81
C GLN A 164 14.43 9.52 -10.13
N ARG A 165 14.21 10.21 -11.26
CA ARG A 165 14.95 11.44 -11.61
C ARG A 165 14.51 12.64 -10.78
N ARG A 166 13.32 12.55 -10.16
CA ARG A 166 12.64 13.62 -9.41
C ARG A 166 12.32 13.21 -7.96
N ARG A 167 13.18 12.41 -7.32
CA ARG A 167 12.93 11.85 -5.98
C ARG A 167 12.57 12.86 -4.90
N GLU A 168 13.11 14.07 -4.98
CA GLU A 168 12.89 15.15 -4.02
C GLU A 168 11.65 16.02 -4.35
N ASP A 169 11.00 15.76 -5.49
CA ASP A 169 9.85 16.53 -5.95
C ASP A 169 8.56 16.08 -5.22
N PRO A 170 7.90 16.95 -4.44
CA PRO A 170 6.66 16.62 -3.74
C PRO A 170 5.56 16.10 -4.66
N LEU A 171 5.56 16.50 -5.93
CA LEU A 171 4.57 16.08 -6.93
C LEU A 171 4.66 14.57 -7.20
N ILE A 172 5.84 13.95 -7.06
CA ILE A 172 6.01 12.51 -7.21
C ILE A 172 5.30 11.76 -6.08
N HIS A 173 5.46 12.21 -4.84
CA HIS A 173 4.76 11.62 -3.70
C HIS A 173 3.25 11.80 -3.80
N ARG A 174 2.81 12.97 -4.26
CA ARG A 174 1.41 13.24 -4.55
C ARG A 174 0.88 12.30 -5.64
N GLY A 175 1.57 12.19 -6.78
CA GLY A 175 1.23 11.28 -7.87
C GLY A 175 1.09 9.82 -7.42
N ALA A 176 2.01 9.36 -6.56
CA ALA A 176 1.98 8.02 -6.01
C ALA A 176 0.77 7.77 -5.08
N LEU A 177 0.41 8.74 -4.25
CA LEU A 177 -0.77 8.62 -3.38
C LEU A 177 -2.08 8.70 -4.18
N GLU A 178 -2.11 9.59 -5.17
CA GLU A 178 -3.24 9.78 -6.08
C GLU A 178 -3.60 8.49 -6.83
N ILE A 179 -2.61 7.89 -7.50
CA ILE A 179 -2.82 6.68 -8.29
C ILE A 179 -3.13 5.46 -7.41
N ALA A 180 -2.45 5.31 -6.26
CA ALA A 180 -2.71 4.22 -5.32
C ALA A 180 -4.14 4.29 -4.77
N LEU A 181 -4.59 5.48 -4.36
CA LEU A 181 -5.96 5.68 -3.86
C LEU A 181 -6.99 5.32 -4.92
N VAL A 182 -6.79 5.78 -6.15
CA VAL A 182 -7.76 5.57 -7.22
C VAL A 182 -7.78 4.11 -7.68
N ALA A 183 -6.63 3.44 -7.76
CA ALA A 183 -6.57 2.01 -8.07
C ALA A 183 -7.27 1.17 -6.99
N ALA A 184 -7.04 1.46 -5.72
CA ALA A 184 -7.72 0.77 -4.62
C ALA A 184 -9.25 1.00 -4.66
N ARG A 185 -9.69 2.24 -4.89
CA ARG A 185 -11.12 2.56 -5.06
C ARG A 185 -11.74 1.88 -6.28
N LEU A 186 -11.00 1.74 -7.37
CA LEU A 186 -11.49 1.08 -8.60
C LEU A 186 -11.84 -0.37 -8.33
N ALA A 187 -10.99 -1.11 -7.61
CA ALA A 187 -11.24 -2.51 -7.23
C ALA A 187 -12.54 -2.68 -6.42
N CYS A 188 -12.91 -1.68 -5.61
CA CYS A 188 -14.12 -1.71 -4.78
C CYS A 188 -15.36 -1.14 -5.48
N ARG A 189 -15.27 -0.57 -6.69
CA ARG A 189 -16.44 0.01 -7.38
C ARG A 189 -17.44 -1.10 -7.72
N PRO A 190 -18.77 -0.88 -7.58
CA PRO A 190 -19.77 -1.90 -7.89
C PRO A 190 -19.63 -2.54 -9.28
N ALA A 191 -19.20 -1.77 -10.28
CA ALA A 191 -18.96 -2.26 -11.65
C ALA A 191 -17.79 -3.27 -11.77
N TYR A 192 -16.87 -3.28 -10.81
CA TYR A 192 -15.69 -4.14 -10.77
C TYR A 192 -15.67 -5.08 -9.56
N ALA A 193 -16.53 -4.87 -8.56
CA ALA A 193 -16.56 -5.65 -7.32
C ALA A 193 -16.92 -7.13 -7.51
N THR A 194 -17.50 -7.50 -8.66
CA THR A 194 -17.73 -8.90 -9.06
C THR A 194 -16.59 -9.47 -9.91
N ARG A 195 -15.59 -8.67 -10.29
CA ARG A 195 -14.46 -9.04 -11.15
C ARG A 195 -13.11 -8.95 -10.44
N VAL A 196 -13.07 -8.30 -9.29
CA VAL A 196 -11.88 -8.17 -8.44
C VAL A 196 -12.27 -8.63 -7.05
N LYS A 197 -11.94 -9.88 -6.71
CA LYS A 197 -12.11 -10.46 -5.37
C LYS A 197 -10.80 -10.54 -4.63
N LEU A 198 -9.73 -10.86 -5.35
CA LEU A 198 -8.39 -11.01 -4.82
C LEU A 198 -7.41 -10.12 -5.58
N VAL A 199 -6.41 -9.62 -4.85
CA VAL A 199 -5.24 -8.97 -5.43
C VAL A 199 -3.98 -9.66 -4.94
N THR A 200 -3.19 -10.21 -5.85
CA THR A 200 -1.91 -10.88 -5.57
C THR A 200 -0.73 -10.05 -6.04
N GLY A 201 0.48 -10.49 -5.72
CA GLY A 201 1.74 -9.91 -6.22
C GLY A 201 2.90 -10.20 -5.28
N ASP A 202 4.04 -9.60 -5.57
CA ASP A 202 5.19 -9.55 -4.67
C ASP A 202 5.49 -8.10 -4.27
N LEU A 203 5.95 -7.92 -3.03
CA LEU A 203 6.24 -6.61 -2.48
C LEU A 203 7.54 -6.61 -1.68
N ASP A 204 8.12 -5.43 -1.55
CA ASP A 204 9.15 -5.17 -0.55
C ASP A 204 8.46 -4.93 0.81
N PRO A 205 8.69 -5.75 1.85
CA PRO A 205 8.01 -5.63 3.14
C PRO A 205 8.29 -4.31 3.89
N ASP A 206 9.43 -3.65 3.64
CA ASP A 206 9.80 -2.41 4.35
C ASP A 206 9.35 -1.14 3.61
N ILE A 207 9.06 -1.26 2.31
CA ILE A 207 8.60 -0.14 1.48
C ILE A 207 7.12 -0.27 1.12
N ALA A 208 6.73 -1.34 0.44
CA ALA A 208 5.42 -1.46 -0.20
C ALA A 208 4.31 -1.89 0.78
N LEU A 209 4.59 -2.82 1.69
CA LEU A 209 3.64 -3.20 2.76
C LEU A 209 3.31 -1.99 3.64
N ARG A 210 4.29 -1.12 3.91
CA ARG A 210 4.09 0.12 4.65
C ARG A 210 3.13 1.07 3.94
N ASN A 211 3.21 1.16 2.62
CA ASN A 211 2.27 1.97 1.83
C ASN A 211 0.85 1.36 1.92
N LEU A 212 0.70 0.05 1.75
CA LEU A 212 -0.60 -0.62 1.90
C LEU A 212 -1.21 -0.39 3.29
N ARG A 213 -0.39 -0.48 4.34
CA ARG A 213 -0.78 -0.13 5.72
C ARG A 213 -1.14 1.34 5.88
N TYR A 214 -0.49 2.28 5.18
CA TYR A 214 -0.89 3.69 5.19
C TYR A 214 -2.29 3.90 4.60
N PHE A 215 -2.70 3.08 3.63
CA PHE A 215 -4.05 3.07 3.04
C PHE A 215 -5.05 2.21 3.83
N PHE A 216 -4.66 1.62 4.95
CA PHE A 216 -5.48 0.66 5.72
C PHE A 216 -5.99 -0.48 4.84
N VAL A 217 -5.17 -0.95 3.88
CA VAL A 217 -5.45 -2.13 3.06
C VAL A 217 -4.87 -3.36 3.77
N PRO A 218 -5.72 -4.27 4.30
CA PRO A 218 -5.22 -5.49 4.93
C PRO A 218 -4.67 -6.42 3.87
N VAL A 219 -3.43 -6.87 4.07
CA VAL A 219 -2.76 -7.82 3.17
C VAL A 219 -2.12 -8.94 3.97
N ALA A 220 -2.24 -10.16 3.46
CA ALA A 220 -1.51 -11.31 3.94
C ALA A 220 -0.18 -11.39 3.18
N THR A 221 0.95 -11.25 3.86
CA THR A 221 2.29 -11.50 3.28
C THR A 221 2.76 -12.88 3.69
N PHE A 222 3.58 -13.52 2.86
CA PHE A 222 4.10 -14.87 3.14
C PHE A 222 5.60 -14.91 2.99
N ALA A 223 6.26 -15.77 3.77
CA ALA A 223 7.68 -16.03 3.57
C ALA A 223 7.89 -16.62 2.18
N PRO A 224 8.88 -16.15 1.39
CA PRO A 224 9.16 -16.75 0.10
C PRO A 224 9.71 -18.17 0.29
N HIS A 225 9.07 -19.16 -0.33
CA HIS A 225 9.55 -20.56 -0.30
C HIS A 225 10.61 -20.82 -1.38
N HIS A 226 10.60 -20.01 -2.43
CA HIS A 226 11.52 -20.04 -3.54
C HIS A 226 11.69 -18.61 -4.05
N VAL A 227 12.87 -18.29 -4.57
CA VAL A 227 13.12 -17.07 -5.34
C VAL A 227 14.11 -17.48 -6.42
N SER A 228 13.63 -17.62 -7.65
CA SER A 228 14.49 -17.99 -8.77
C SER A 228 14.03 -17.34 -10.05
N LEU A 229 15.01 -16.94 -10.86
CA LEU A 229 14.82 -16.50 -12.23
C LEU A 229 15.88 -17.20 -13.09
N ALA A 230 15.55 -17.45 -14.35
CA ALA A 230 16.48 -18.05 -15.30
C ALA A 230 17.78 -17.24 -15.39
N ASP A 231 18.90 -17.93 -15.66
CA ASP A 231 20.17 -17.27 -15.87
C ASP A 231 20.07 -16.30 -17.07
N GLY A 232 20.61 -15.10 -16.90
CA GLY A 232 20.49 -14.02 -17.89
C GLY A 232 19.14 -13.28 -17.89
N HIS A 233 18.23 -13.59 -16.95
CA HIS A 233 17.01 -12.80 -16.78
C HIS A 233 17.35 -11.39 -16.25
N PRO A 234 16.87 -10.30 -16.90
CA PRO A 234 17.30 -8.95 -16.55
C PRO A 234 16.88 -8.51 -15.15
N LEU A 235 15.78 -9.04 -14.60
CA LEU A 235 15.32 -8.75 -13.23
C LEU A 235 16.05 -9.54 -12.12
N ARG A 236 17.05 -10.35 -12.43
CA ARG A 236 17.73 -11.15 -11.41
C ARG A 236 18.24 -10.32 -10.21
N PRO A 237 18.85 -9.11 -10.39
CA PRO A 237 19.29 -8.29 -9.26
C PRO A 237 18.15 -7.89 -8.31
N ARG A 238 16.95 -7.56 -8.83
CA ARG A 238 15.77 -7.23 -8.01
C ARG A 238 15.46 -8.29 -6.95
N TYR A 239 15.64 -9.56 -7.30
CA TYR A 239 15.26 -10.69 -6.45
C TYR A 239 16.43 -11.29 -5.69
N ALA A 240 17.67 -11.00 -6.11
CA ALA A 240 18.88 -11.41 -5.40
C ALA A 240 19.25 -10.42 -4.28
N ASP A 241 19.11 -9.12 -4.53
CA ASP A 241 19.70 -8.07 -3.67
C ASP A 241 18.67 -7.33 -2.81
N HIS A 242 17.36 -7.57 -3.03
CA HIS A 242 16.29 -6.88 -2.31
C HIS A 242 15.28 -7.89 -1.76
N ALA A 243 14.78 -7.61 -0.56
CA ALA A 243 13.73 -8.41 0.04
C ALA A 243 12.45 -8.40 -0.82
N THR A 244 11.85 -9.57 -0.97
CA THR A 244 10.55 -9.75 -1.60
C THR A 244 9.72 -10.77 -0.84
N ALA A 245 8.44 -10.48 -0.71
CA ALA A 245 7.46 -11.39 -0.15
C ALA A 245 6.24 -11.43 -1.08
N PRO A 246 5.76 -12.63 -1.46
CA PRO A 246 4.45 -12.74 -2.08
C PRO A 246 3.38 -12.29 -1.09
N PHE A 247 2.32 -11.68 -1.61
CA PHE A 247 1.18 -11.24 -0.82
C PHE A 247 -0.14 -11.57 -1.50
N LEU A 248 -1.20 -11.61 -0.69
CA LEU A 248 -2.57 -11.69 -1.16
C LEU A 248 -3.46 -10.74 -0.34
N ALA A 249 -4.32 -10.00 -1.02
CA ALA A 249 -5.32 -9.11 -0.43
C ALA A 249 -6.72 -9.56 -0.82
N ASN A 250 -7.65 -9.52 0.12
CA ASN A 250 -9.06 -9.79 -0.11
C ASN A 250 -9.83 -8.47 -0.19
N VAL A 251 -10.59 -8.24 -1.26
CA VAL A 251 -11.43 -7.03 -1.36
C VAL A 251 -12.51 -7.02 -0.28
N ALA A 252 -12.94 -8.18 0.22
CA ALA A 252 -13.87 -8.28 1.35
C ALA A 252 -13.28 -7.83 2.69
N ASP A 253 -11.95 -7.70 2.81
CA ASP A 253 -11.30 -7.15 4.01
C ASP A 253 -11.37 -5.61 4.05
N ILE A 254 -11.80 -4.95 2.96
CA ILE A 254 -11.98 -3.50 2.94
C ILE A 254 -13.26 -3.14 3.68
N ASP A 255 -13.13 -2.28 4.70
CA ASP A 255 -14.23 -1.92 5.58
C ASP A 255 -14.39 -0.41 5.76
N TRP A 256 -15.24 -0.01 6.71
CA TRP A 256 -15.50 1.38 7.03
C TRP A 256 -14.26 2.14 7.49
N ALA A 257 -13.35 1.54 8.26
CA ALA A 257 -12.13 2.20 8.70
C ALA A 257 -11.22 2.49 7.49
N THR A 258 -11.13 1.54 6.55
CA THR A 258 -10.43 1.74 5.28
C THR A 258 -11.05 2.87 4.46
N PHE A 259 -12.37 2.91 4.31
CA PHE A 259 -13.05 3.97 3.54
C PHE A 259 -12.92 5.36 4.19
N VAL A 260 -12.97 5.45 5.52
CA VAL A 260 -12.71 6.70 6.25
C VAL A 260 -11.28 7.16 5.99
N ARG A 261 -10.29 6.26 6.11
CA ARG A 261 -8.89 6.56 5.80
C ARG A 261 -8.71 7.07 4.37
N TRP A 262 -9.35 6.42 3.40
CA TRP A 262 -9.31 6.85 2.00
C TRP A 262 -9.95 8.21 1.79
N SER A 263 -10.96 8.56 2.57
CA SER A 263 -11.58 9.88 2.55
C SER A 263 -10.66 10.94 3.15
N ASP A 264 -9.98 10.63 4.26
CA ASP A 264 -9.00 11.51 4.89
C ASP A 264 -7.83 11.82 3.94
N ILE A 265 -7.32 10.80 3.23
CA ILE A 265 -6.27 10.96 2.20
C ILE A 265 -6.78 11.84 1.04
N ASP A 266 -8.01 11.63 0.58
CA ASP A 266 -8.58 12.41 -0.52
C ASP A 266 -8.81 13.88 -0.15
N LEU A 267 -9.23 14.16 1.10
CA LEU A 267 -9.33 15.50 1.65
C LEU A 267 -7.96 16.18 1.73
N ALA A 268 -6.92 15.44 2.15
CA ALA A 268 -5.56 15.94 2.14
C ALA A 268 -5.06 16.23 0.71
N LEU A 269 -5.37 15.36 -0.26
CA LEU A 269 -5.07 15.58 -1.67
C LEU A 269 -5.80 16.80 -2.25
N ASN A 270 -7.00 17.13 -1.78
CA ASN A 270 -7.70 18.34 -2.23
C ASN A 270 -7.11 19.65 -1.71
N SER A 271 -6.19 19.59 -0.73
CA SER A 271 -5.55 20.78 -0.14
C SER A 271 -4.39 21.30 -0.99
N GLY A 272 -3.92 22.52 -0.71
CA GLY A 272 -2.72 23.07 -1.36
C GLY A 272 -1.44 22.33 -0.96
N GLU A 273 -0.33 22.54 -1.68
CA GLU A 273 0.88 21.71 -1.59
C GLU A 273 1.46 21.55 -0.17
N GLU A 274 1.76 22.65 0.53
CA GLU A 274 2.30 22.62 1.90
C GLU A 274 1.36 21.92 2.87
N GLU A 275 0.06 22.19 2.76
CA GLU A 275 -0.95 21.61 3.63
C GLU A 275 -1.14 20.11 3.37
N THR A 276 -1.16 19.70 2.10
CA THR A 276 -1.21 18.29 1.70
C THR A 276 -0.05 17.52 2.33
N TYR A 277 1.17 18.06 2.24
CA TYR A 277 2.35 17.43 2.80
C TYR A 277 2.25 17.26 4.32
N LEU A 278 1.91 18.33 5.05
CA LEU A 278 1.72 18.28 6.50
C LEU A 278 0.64 17.26 6.88
N ARG A 279 -0.51 17.28 6.20
CA ARG A 279 -1.59 16.32 6.46
C ARG A 279 -1.14 14.89 6.27
N PHE A 280 -0.38 14.58 5.21
CA PHE A 280 0.14 13.23 5.02
C PHE A 280 1.10 12.79 6.10
N LEU A 281 1.96 13.68 6.58
CA LEU A 281 2.81 13.39 7.73
C LEU A 281 1.99 13.11 8.99
N LEU A 282 0.99 13.95 9.29
CA LEU A 282 0.12 13.77 10.46
C LEU A 282 -0.72 12.50 10.36
N LEU A 283 -1.18 12.14 9.16
CA LEU A 283 -1.93 10.93 8.90
C LEU A 283 -1.12 9.65 9.21
N ARG A 284 0.21 9.70 9.32
CA ARG A 284 1.04 8.55 9.74
C ARG A 284 0.90 8.21 11.23
N GLN A 285 0.36 9.12 12.04
CA GLN A 285 0.09 8.86 13.45
C GLN A 285 -1.14 7.96 13.65
N PHE A 286 -1.90 7.65 12.59
CA PHE A 286 -3.05 6.75 12.66
C PHE A 286 -2.72 5.45 11.93
N VAL A 287 -2.79 4.34 12.65
CA VAL A 287 -2.45 3.01 12.14
C VAL A 287 -3.63 2.07 12.27
N SER A 288 -3.87 1.28 11.23
CA SER A 288 -4.77 0.14 11.33
C SER A 288 -4.01 -1.04 11.94
N VAL A 289 -4.67 -1.73 12.88
CA VAL A 289 -4.17 -2.97 13.48
C VAL A 289 -4.84 -4.22 12.87
N LYS A 290 -5.60 -4.03 11.79
CA LYS A 290 -6.31 -5.08 11.09
C LYS A 290 -5.34 -5.95 10.30
N GLU A 291 -5.50 -7.25 10.44
CA GLU A 291 -4.83 -8.26 9.60
C GLU A 291 -5.80 -8.76 8.53
N SER A 292 -5.28 -9.31 7.42
CA SER A 292 -6.15 -9.90 6.39
C SER A 292 -6.84 -11.17 6.90
N SER A 293 -8.10 -11.40 6.48
CA SER A 293 -8.83 -12.63 6.77
C SER A 293 -8.21 -13.88 6.14
N LEU A 294 -7.29 -13.70 5.19
CA LEU A 294 -6.71 -14.78 4.39
C LEU A 294 -5.56 -15.51 5.11
N LYS A 295 -5.07 -14.97 6.23
CA LYS A 295 -3.93 -15.52 6.94
C LYS A 295 -4.33 -16.01 8.34
N LEU A 296 -3.98 -17.26 8.63
CA LEU A 296 -4.04 -17.78 10.00
C LEU A 296 -2.77 -17.39 10.76
N PRO A 297 -2.88 -17.09 12.06
CA PRO A 297 -1.72 -16.92 12.91
C PRO A 297 -0.98 -18.25 13.10
N ASN A 298 0.34 -18.19 13.17
CA ASN A 298 1.15 -19.28 13.70
C ASN A 298 0.83 -19.54 15.18
N GLN A 299 1.21 -20.72 15.67
CA GLN A 299 1.08 -21.01 17.10
C GLN A 299 2.03 -20.13 17.92
N PRO A 300 1.59 -19.58 19.08
CA PRO A 300 2.48 -18.84 19.97
C PRO A 300 3.63 -19.73 20.44
N GLN A 301 4.87 -19.34 20.14
CA GLN A 301 6.05 -20.12 20.52
C GLN A 301 6.60 -19.75 21.91
N GLN A 302 6.18 -18.62 22.49
CA GLN A 302 6.70 -18.09 23.75
C GLN A 302 5.56 -17.63 24.67
N GLU A 303 5.82 -17.66 25.98
CA GLU A 303 4.95 -16.99 26.95
C GLU A 303 4.93 -15.48 26.66
N SER A 304 3.76 -14.97 26.31
CA SER A 304 3.53 -13.54 26.11
C SER A 304 2.85 -12.95 27.35
N GLN A 305 3.21 -11.71 27.69
CA GLN A 305 2.43 -10.92 28.64
C GLN A 305 1.03 -10.57 28.10
N TYR A 306 0.83 -10.63 26.79
CA TYR A 306 -0.44 -10.31 26.15
C TYR A 306 -1.33 -11.56 26.02
N PRO A 307 -2.66 -11.40 26.10
CA PRO A 307 -3.58 -12.54 25.98
C PRO A 307 -3.45 -13.18 24.59
N VAL A 308 -3.35 -14.51 24.56
CA VAL A 308 -3.21 -15.30 23.32
C VAL A 308 -4.30 -14.93 22.31
N ASP A 309 -5.55 -14.81 22.76
CA ASP A 309 -6.68 -14.40 21.92
C ASP A 309 -6.45 -13.06 21.21
N ALA A 310 -5.73 -12.11 21.82
CA ALA A 310 -5.40 -10.84 21.18
C ALA A 310 -4.29 -10.95 20.15
N LEU A 311 -3.37 -11.88 20.34
CA LEU A 311 -2.26 -12.12 19.44
C LEU A 311 -2.67 -12.93 18.22
N THR A 312 -3.63 -13.86 18.38
CA THR A 312 -4.02 -14.81 17.33
C THR A 312 -5.34 -14.44 16.62
N SER A 313 -6.17 -13.55 17.18
CA SER A 313 -7.41 -13.20 16.49
C SER A 313 -7.15 -12.46 15.18
N ALA A 314 -7.60 -13.02 14.05
CA ALA A 314 -7.64 -12.33 12.76
C ALA A 314 -8.64 -11.15 12.77
N SER A 315 -9.63 -11.17 13.67
CA SER A 315 -10.57 -10.07 13.87
C SER A 315 -9.99 -9.03 14.83
N SER A 316 -9.91 -7.78 14.38
CA SER A 316 -9.52 -6.66 15.25
C SER A 316 -10.47 -6.48 16.44
N LEU A 317 -11.77 -6.79 16.28
CA LEU A 317 -12.75 -6.80 17.37
C LEU A 317 -12.43 -7.88 18.41
N GLY A 318 -12.08 -9.08 17.96
CA GLY A 318 -11.65 -10.17 18.83
C GLY A 318 -10.42 -9.77 19.66
N ALA A 319 -9.43 -9.19 18.99
CA ALA A 319 -8.22 -8.70 19.65
C ALA A 319 -8.50 -7.56 20.64
N SER A 320 -9.30 -6.57 20.23
CA SER A 320 -9.67 -5.42 21.07
C SER A 320 -10.40 -5.85 22.34
N ASN A 321 -11.33 -6.81 22.24
CA ASN A 321 -12.07 -7.33 23.39
C ASN A 321 -11.18 -8.12 24.36
N ALA A 322 -10.24 -8.91 23.84
CA ALA A 322 -9.28 -9.64 24.68
C ALA A 322 -8.37 -8.66 25.44
N LEU A 323 -7.82 -7.65 24.76
CA LEU A 323 -7.00 -6.61 25.39
C LEU A 323 -7.80 -5.79 26.40
N TRP A 324 -9.05 -5.44 26.09
CA TRP A 324 -9.92 -4.71 27.01
C TRP A 324 -10.14 -5.46 28.33
N ARG A 325 -10.45 -6.76 28.26
CA ARG A 325 -10.63 -7.59 29.45
C ARG A 325 -9.35 -7.65 30.29
N SER A 326 -8.20 -7.88 29.66
CA SER A 326 -6.90 -7.94 30.35
C SER A 326 -6.47 -6.59 30.94
N ALA A 327 -6.73 -5.47 30.26
CA ALA A 327 -6.43 -4.13 30.77
C ALA A 327 -7.34 -3.79 31.97
N THR A 328 -8.62 -4.14 31.90
CA THR A 328 -9.60 -3.89 32.99
C THR A 328 -9.25 -4.68 34.25
N SER A 329 -8.68 -5.88 34.11
CA SER A 329 -8.22 -6.69 35.24
C SER A 329 -6.81 -6.34 35.73
N GLY A 330 -6.09 -5.44 35.04
CA GLY A 330 -4.70 -5.10 35.34
C GLY A 330 -3.68 -6.21 34.99
N ALA A 331 -4.04 -7.13 34.11
CA ALA A 331 -3.18 -8.24 33.68
C ALA A 331 -2.11 -7.83 32.65
N ILE A 332 -2.26 -6.65 32.03
CA ILE A 332 -1.31 -6.07 31.07
C ILE A 332 -1.05 -4.60 31.44
N PRO A 333 0.09 -4.01 31.01
CA PRO A 333 0.46 -2.62 31.35
C PRO A 333 -0.34 -1.58 30.55
N TRP A 334 -1.63 -1.83 30.28
CA TRP A 334 -2.50 -0.98 29.48
C TRP A 334 -3.67 -0.50 30.34
N GLN A 335 -4.19 0.67 30.03
CA GLN A 335 -5.30 1.27 30.77
C GLN A 335 -6.56 1.33 29.89
N ALA A 336 -7.65 0.73 30.37
CA ALA A 336 -8.97 0.87 29.76
C ALA A 336 -9.65 2.16 30.24
N LEU A 337 -10.12 2.98 29.30
CA LEU A 337 -10.84 4.23 29.55
C LEU A 337 -12.20 4.21 28.83
N THR A 338 -13.20 4.79 29.47
CA THR A 338 -14.49 5.12 28.87
C THR A 338 -14.62 6.62 28.84
N LEU A 339 -14.79 7.20 27.65
CA LEU A 339 -14.87 8.64 27.45
C LEU A 339 -16.25 9.04 26.91
N GLY A 340 -16.76 10.18 27.37
CA GLY A 340 -17.97 10.82 26.85
C GLY A 340 -17.72 11.67 25.60
N PRO A 341 -18.75 12.08 24.85
CA PRO A 341 -18.61 12.99 23.72
C PRO A 341 -17.93 14.31 24.12
N GLY A 342 -16.93 14.74 23.34
CA GLY A 342 -16.14 15.94 23.56
C GLY A 342 -14.99 15.78 24.57
N GLU A 343 -14.87 14.63 25.23
CA GLU A 343 -13.74 14.37 26.12
C GLU A 343 -12.46 14.09 25.32
N PRO A 344 -11.31 14.67 25.72
CA PRO A 344 -10.07 14.54 24.99
C PRO A 344 -9.42 13.17 25.23
N LEU A 345 -8.79 12.63 24.19
CA LEU A 345 -7.91 11.46 24.30
C LEU A 345 -6.50 11.90 24.72
N PRO A 346 -5.76 11.08 25.48
CA PRO A 346 -4.35 11.34 25.79
C PRO A 346 -3.50 11.43 24.52
N ARG A 347 -2.85 12.58 24.29
CA ARG A 347 -1.99 12.80 23.11
C ARG A 347 -0.54 12.37 23.31
N ASP A 348 -0.16 12.09 24.55
CA ASP A 348 1.16 11.61 24.97
C ASP A 348 1.25 10.07 25.02
N ARG A 349 0.15 9.38 24.73
CA ARG A 349 0.04 7.91 24.77
C ARG A 349 -0.54 7.36 23.48
N VAL A 350 -0.27 6.08 23.24
CA VAL A 350 -1.00 5.34 22.20
C VAL A 350 -2.45 5.19 22.65
N CYS A 351 -3.39 5.47 21.75
CA CYS A 351 -4.82 5.29 21.96
C CYS A 351 -5.39 4.32 20.93
N TRP A 352 -5.82 3.13 21.36
CA TRP A 352 -6.48 2.13 20.53
C TRP A 352 -7.99 2.14 20.81
N ILE A 353 -8.79 2.52 19.80
CA ILE A 353 -10.24 2.51 19.90
C ILE A 353 -10.80 1.07 19.86
N VAL A 354 -11.49 0.68 20.93
CA VAL A 354 -12.18 -0.62 21.03
C VAL A 354 -13.59 -0.52 20.46
N GLU A 355 -14.29 0.56 20.79
CA GLU A 355 -15.68 0.81 20.40
C GLU A 355 -15.96 2.32 20.39
N GLY A 356 -16.73 2.79 19.42
CA GLY A 356 -17.03 4.21 19.25
C GLY A 356 -16.17 4.88 18.18
N PHE A 357 -16.13 6.20 18.20
CA PHE A 357 -15.42 7.01 17.20
C PHE A 357 -14.82 8.26 17.84
N ALA A 358 -13.56 8.54 17.50
CA ALA A 358 -12.87 9.77 17.82
C ALA A 358 -12.55 10.54 16.52
N GLN A 359 -12.35 11.85 16.66
CA GLN A 359 -11.92 12.72 15.57
C GLN A 359 -10.60 13.38 15.93
N ALA A 360 -9.72 13.47 14.94
CA ALA A 360 -8.52 14.29 15.02
C ALA A 360 -8.72 15.55 14.17
N LEU A 361 -8.39 16.70 14.77
CA LEU A 361 -8.41 17.99 14.09
C LEU A 361 -6.98 18.52 13.95
N THR A 362 -6.73 19.23 12.86
CA THR A 362 -5.48 19.95 12.59
C THR A 362 -5.74 21.44 12.39
N TYR A 363 -4.70 22.26 12.47
CA TYR A 363 -4.77 23.70 12.25
C TYR A 363 -4.80 24.04 10.75
N ARG A 364 -5.56 25.08 10.40
CA ARG A 364 -5.55 25.80 9.12
C ARG A 364 -5.56 27.32 9.37
N PRO A 365 -5.18 28.14 8.37
CA PRO A 365 -5.29 29.59 8.47
C PRO A 365 -6.71 30.05 8.85
N GLU A 366 -7.75 29.37 8.37
CA GLU A 366 -9.17 29.70 8.61
C GLU A 366 -9.73 29.09 9.90
N GLY A 367 -8.97 28.26 10.62
CA GLY A 367 -9.40 27.63 11.87
C GLY A 367 -9.06 26.14 11.95
N LEU A 368 -9.86 25.38 12.70
CA LEU A 368 -9.68 23.93 12.81
C LEU A 368 -10.25 23.23 11.58
N ALA A 369 -9.59 22.16 11.16
CA ALA A 369 -10.06 21.31 10.09
C ALA A 369 -9.92 19.83 10.45
N HIS A 370 -10.83 19.04 9.90
CA HIS A 370 -10.77 17.58 10.00
C HIS A 370 -9.44 17.06 9.45
N LEU A 371 -8.76 16.23 10.25
CA LEU A 371 -7.55 15.52 9.86
C LEU A 371 -7.85 14.03 9.64
N ALA A 372 -8.43 13.37 10.64
CA ALA A 372 -8.67 11.93 10.59
C ALA A 372 -9.88 11.49 11.41
N GLY A 373 -10.58 10.48 10.90
CA GLY A 373 -11.57 9.71 11.66
C GLY A 373 -10.94 8.47 12.29
N ILE A 374 -11.27 8.19 13.55
CA ILE A 374 -10.65 7.11 14.33
C ILE A 374 -11.74 6.23 14.93
N GLY A 375 -12.14 5.21 14.17
CA GLY A 375 -13.08 4.20 14.62
C GLY A 375 -12.39 3.00 15.27
N PRO A 376 -13.14 1.91 15.53
CA PRO A 376 -12.55 0.65 15.95
C PRO A 376 -11.44 0.22 14.98
N GLU A 377 -10.48 -0.56 15.47
CA GLU A 377 -9.36 -1.09 14.68
C GLU A 377 -8.30 -0.04 14.24
N VAL A 378 -8.51 1.23 14.62
CA VAL A 378 -7.56 2.31 14.38
C VAL A 378 -6.93 2.73 15.71
N CYS A 379 -5.60 2.84 15.71
CA CYS A 379 -4.83 3.39 16.81
C CYS A 379 -4.27 4.76 16.45
N PHE A 380 -4.40 5.72 17.36
CA PHE A 380 -3.53 6.90 17.37
C PHE A 380 -2.22 6.54 18.06
N VAL A 381 -1.10 6.74 17.39
CA VAL A 381 0.24 6.54 17.91
C VAL A 381 1.00 7.85 17.81
N PRO A 382 1.30 8.51 18.95
CA PRO A 382 1.97 9.78 18.93
C PRO A 382 3.40 9.66 18.40
N HIS A 383 3.75 10.60 17.54
CA HIS A 383 5.14 10.86 17.15
C HIS A 383 5.60 12.14 17.85
N GLU A 384 6.59 12.06 18.73
CA GLU A 384 7.01 13.19 19.57
C GLU A 384 7.32 14.46 18.77
N SER A 385 7.89 14.33 17.56
CA SER A 385 8.17 15.46 16.65
C SER A 385 6.95 16.09 16.00
N MET A 386 5.77 15.44 16.05
CA MET A 386 4.56 15.85 15.32
C MET A 386 3.30 15.88 16.20
N ALA A 387 3.37 15.39 17.44
CA ALA A 387 2.21 15.27 18.32
C ALA A 387 1.58 16.64 18.65
N ALA A 388 2.43 17.68 18.78
CA ALA A 388 1.99 19.06 18.98
C ALA A 388 1.23 19.66 17.79
N SER A 389 1.38 19.08 16.59
CA SER A 389 0.75 19.56 15.36
C SER A 389 -0.69 19.08 15.20
N ILE A 390 -1.15 18.10 16.00
CA ILE A 390 -2.57 17.76 16.11
C ILE A 390 -3.23 18.75 17.06
N ALA A 391 -4.17 19.53 16.55
CA ALA A 391 -4.85 20.57 17.31
C ALA A 391 -5.72 19.99 18.43
N ALA A 392 -6.52 18.97 18.10
CA ALA A 392 -7.41 18.29 19.03
C ALA A 392 -7.57 16.81 18.66
N LEU A 393 -7.83 15.98 19.66
CA LEU A 393 -8.08 14.55 19.52
C LEU A 393 -9.15 14.19 20.54
N ASP A 394 -10.41 14.15 20.09
CA ASP A 394 -11.55 14.11 21.00
C ASP A 394 -12.52 12.98 20.62
N ALA A 395 -13.17 12.42 21.63
CA ALA A 395 -14.26 11.47 21.43
C ALA A 395 -15.43 12.18 20.73
N ALA A 396 -15.81 11.72 19.54
CA ALA A 396 -16.97 12.29 18.83
C ALA A 396 -18.30 11.68 19.31
N MET A 397 -18.22 10.49 19.92
CA MET A 397 -19.33 9.76 20.53
C MET A 397 -18.81 9.02 21.77
N PRO A 398 -19.66 8.38 22.59
CA PRO A 398 -19.18 7.55 23.69
C PRO A 398 -18.16 6.52 23.19
N LEU A 399 -17.01 6.46 23.86
CA LEU A 399 -15.81 5.79 23.36
C LEU A 399 -15.24 4.85 24.43
N ARG A 400 -14.92 3.63 24.03
CA ARG A 400 -14.06 2.73 24.80
C ARG A 400 -12.68 2.70 24.14
N VAL A 401 -11.67 3.08 24.89
CA VAL A 401 -10.30 3.22 24.39
C VAL A 401 -9.31 2.55 25.34
N LEU A 402 -8.33 1.87 24.76
CA LEU A 402 -7.16 1.38 25.45
C LEU A 402 -6.04 2.38 25.28
N THR A 403 -5.38 2.73 26.38
CA THR A 403 -4.21 3.62 26.37
C THR A 403 -2.99 2.92 26.92
N THR A 404 -1.85 3.15 26.29
CA THR A 404 -0.60 2.48 26.68
C THR A 404 0.62 3.29 26.24
N SER A 405 1.80 2.89 26.71
CA SER A 405 3.05 3.45 26.22
C SER A 405 3.31 3.03 24.76
N ARG A 406 4.12 3.81 24.04
CA ARG A 406 4.53 3.44 22.67
C ARG A 406 5.32 2.13 22.65
N GLU A 407 6.17 1.92 23.65
CA GLU A 407 7.00 0.71 23.79
C GLU A 407 6.14 -0.54 23.97
N ASP A 408 5.13 -0.49 24.85
CA ASP A 408 4.21 -1.60 25.08
C ASP A 408 3.40 -1.92 23.82
N PHE A 409 2.86 -0.89 23.15
CA PHE A 409 2.13 -1.07 21.89
C PHE A 409 3.00 -1.69 20.80
N GLU A 410 4.22 -1.18 20.60
CA GLU A 410 5.16 -1.74 19.62
C GLU A 410 5.55 -3.18 19.96
N THR A 411 5.68 -3.51 21.26
CA THR A 411 5.96 -4.87 21.72
C THR A 411 4.79 -5.82 21.41
N PHE A 412 3.56 -5.43 21.73
CA PHE A 412 2.35 -6.18 21.35
C PHE A 412 2.30 -6.41 19.84
N TRP A 413 2.50 -5.32 19.09
CA TRP A 413 2.40 -5.35 17.65
C TRP A 413 3.46 -6.25 17.01
N ARG A 414 4.73 -6.18 17.43
CA ARG A 414 5.80 -7.06 16.92
C ARG A 414 5.50 -8.53 17.19
N GLN A 415 4.96 -8.87 18.36
CA GLN A 415 4.56 -10.24 18.67
C GLN A 415 3.43 -10.71 17.77
N ARG A 416 2.42 -9.86 17.53
CA ARG A 416 1.33 -10.15 16.59
C ARG A 416 1.85 -10.32 15.16
N GLN A 417 2.69 -9.42 14.67
CA GLN A 417 3.32 -9.54 13.34
C GLN A 417 4.12 -10.82 13.17
N ALA A 418 4.85 -11.26 14.21
CA ALA A 418 5.61 -12.50 14.15
C ALA A 418 4.68 -13.72 13.96
N LEU A 419 3.50 -13.71 14.59
CA LEU A 419 2.51 -14.78 14.41
C LEU A 419 1.87 -14.75 13.02
N PHE A 420 1.61 -13.56 12.47
CA PHE A 420 1.08 -13.41 11.11
C PHE A 420 2.17 -13.35 10.04
N GLU A 421 3.46 -13.51 10.38
CA GLU A 421 4.63 -13.34 9.50
C GLU A 421 4.52 -12.09 8.59
N THR A 422 3.96 -11.02 9.12
CA THR A 422 3.82 -9.71 8.45
C THR A 422 4.97 -8.79 8.89
N THR A 423 6.20 -9.29 8.78
CA THR A 423 7.39 -8.63 9.32
C THR A 423 7.72 -7.36 8.53
N SER A 424 7.83 -6.25 9.25
CA SER A 424 8.39 -4.98 8.79
C SER A 424 9.24 -4.43 9.92
N GLU A 425 10.44 -3.92 9.65
CA GLU A 425 11.31 -3.43 10.73
C GLU A 425 10.69 -2.28 11.53
N LYS A 426 9.84 -1.47 10.86
CA LYS A 426 9.19 -0.29 11.45
C LYS A 426 7.70 -0.30 11.15
N LEU A 427 6.88 -0.09 12.18
CA LEU A 427 5.44 0.16 12.00
C LEU A 427 5.20 1.47 11.23
N TYR A 428 6.06 2.46 11.47
CA TYR A 428 5.88 3.84 11.02
C TYR A 428 6.95 4.24 10.01
N GLY A 429 6.52 4.78 8.88
CA GLY A 429 7.42 5.37 7.89
C GLY A 429 7.95 6.73 8.30
N MET A 430 9.29 6.83 8.31
CA MET A 430 10.18 7.98 8.41
C MET A 430 10.19 8.77 9.74
N SER A 431 11.20 8.45 10.54
CA SER A 431 11.80 9.28 11.59
C SER A 431 12.62 10.48 11.04
N GLU A 432 12.71 10.67 9.72
CA GLU A 432 13.56 11.70 9.12
C GLU A 432 12.87 12.40 7.94
N ILE A 433 11.85 13.21 8.19
CA ILE A 433 11.66 14.44 7.40
C ILE A 433 11.33 15.60 8.35
N VAL A 434 12.32 15.97 9.18
CA VAL A 434 12.35 17.28 9.83
C VAL A 434 13.42 18.09 9.10
N ARG A 435 13.13 18.51 7.87
CA ARG A 435 13.89 19.55 7.16
C ARG A 435 13.03 20.27 6.11
N VAL A 436 11.82 20.71 6.47
CA VAL A 436 11.12 21.74 5.66
C VAL A 436 10.39 22.79 6.51
N ALA A 437 10.07 22.53 7.78
CA ALA A 437 9.35 23.53 8.60
C ALA A 437 10.24 24.61 9.27
N THR A 438 11.51 24.72 8.91
CA THR A 438 12.40 25.79 9.38
C THR A 438 13.27 26.29 8.22
N ALA A 439 12.66 27.09 7.33
CA ALA A 439 13.36 28.01 6.45
C ALA A 439 12.59 29.32 6.43
#